data_AF-A0A0H3I736-F1
#
_entry.id   AF-A0A0H3I736-F1
#
_cell.length_a   1.000
_cell.length_b   1.000
_cell.length_c   1.000
_cell.angle_alpha   90.00
_cell.angle_beta   90.00
_cell.angle_gamma   90.00
#
_symmetry.space_group_name_H-M   'P 1'
#
loop_
_entity.id
_entity.type
_entity.pdbx_description
1 polymer ?
#
loop_
_entity_poly.entity_id
_entity_poly.type
_entity_poly.pdbx_seq_one_letter_code
_entity_poly.pdbx_strand_id
1 'polypeptide(L)'
;MNKKLSLGLLLVLSFFLTGCDSEPSDTDVSKAMQSFTEEMNKGAPSESARVVFNSAKKIACKDKDSDGGYRCTVEYNAKLPFLGERTSTMELKFFKFEGKWKVSPSK
;
A
#
# COMPACT_ATOMS: atom_id res chain seq x y z
N MET A 1 23.08 -42.69 44.05
CA MET A 1 22.49 -42.56 42.70
C MET A 1 21.09 -42.01 42.81
N ASN A 2 20.85 -40.76 42.43
CA ASN A 2 19.50 -40.21 42.24
C ASN A 2 19.56 -39.15 41.13
N LYS A 3 18.93 -39.48 40.00
CA LYS A 3 18.77 -38.63 38.82
C LYS A 3 17.83 -37.48 39.17
N LYS A 4 18.25 -36.22 38.94
CA LYS A 4 17.33 -35.09 38.79
C LYS A 4 17.54 -34.50 37.41
N LEU A 5 16.84 -35.10 36.46
CA LEU A 5 16.64 -34.55 35.14
C LEU A 5 15.49 -33.55 35.22
N SER A 6 15.66 -32.42 34.54
CA SER A 6 14.61 -31.57 33.97
C SER A 6 13.84 -30.62 34.90
N LEU A 7 14.20 -29.34 34.79
CA LEU A 7 13.27 -28.21 34.85
C LEU A 7 13.95 -27.10 34.03
N GLY A 8 13.83 -27.13 32.71
CA GLY A 8 12.71 -26.48 32.05
C GLY A 8 13.13 -25.06 31.67
N LEU A 9 14.11 -24.95 30.76
CA LEU A 9 14.48 -23.68 30.12
C LEU A 9 13.35 -23.30 29.13
N LEU A 10 12.24 -22.81 29.67
CA LEU A 10 11.20 -22.11 28.92
C LEU A 10 11.76 -20.73 28.55
N LEU A 11 12.57 -20.71 27.50
CA LEU A 11 12.88 -19.51 26.74
C LEU A 11 11.57 -19.05 26.10
N VAL A 12 10.81 -18.24 26.83
CA VAL A 12 9.68 -17.47 26.31
C VAL A 12 10.27 -16.52 25.29
N LEU A 13 10.28 -16.96 24.03
CA LEU A 13 10.37 -16.09 22.87
C LEU A 13 9.08 -15.28 22.82
N SER A 14 8.97 -14.28 23.70
CA SER A 14 8.12 -13.13 23.44
C SER A 14 8.76 -12.39 22.27
N PHE A 15 8.56 -12.93 21.06
CA PHE A 15 8.53 -12.13 19.85
C PHE A 15 7.49 -11.06 20.13
N PHE A 16 7.97 -9.89 20.50
CA PHE A 16 7.19 -8.68 20.46
C PHE A 16 6.60 -8.63 19.05
N LEU A 17 5.30 -8.90 18.95
CA LEU A 17 4.46 -8.46 17.85
C LEU A 17 4.41 -6.94 17.91
N THR A 18 5.56 -6.25 17.80
CA THR A 18 5.54 -4.96 17.13
C THR A 18 4.93 -5.32 15.79
N GLY A 19 3.67 -4.94 15.57
CA GLY A 19 3.13 -4.98 14.23
C GLY A 19 4.12 -4.20 13.39
N CYS A 20 4.98 -4.91 12.66
CA CYS A 20 5.76 -4.38 11.55
C CYS A 20 4.70 -3.99 10.54
N ASP A 21 4.02 -2.89 10.81
CA ASP A 21 3.02 -2.35 9.94
C ASP A 21 3.84 -1.65 8.87
N SER A 22 4.46 -2.49 8.04
CA SER A 22 5.46 -2.14 7.05
C SER A 22 4.84 -1.23 6.00
N GLU A 23 5.70 -0.52 5.27
CA GLU A 23 5.29 0.16 4.06
C GLU A 23 4.52 -0.79 3.12
N PRO A 24 3.63 -0.27 2.26
CA PRO A 24 2.90 -1.10 1.31
C PRO A 24 3.88 -1.83 0.38
N SER A 25 3.56 -3.07 0.05
CA SER A 25 4.27 -3.79 -1.03
C SER A 25 3.90 -3.24 -2.41
N ASP A 26 4.64 -3.63 -3.45
CA ASP A 26 4.29 -3.25 -4.84
C ASP A 26 2.87 -3.70 -5.21
N THR A 27 2.49 -4.90 -4.76
CA THR A 27 1.13 -5.44 -4.95
C THR A 27 0.08 -4.60 -4.22
N ASP A 28 0.38 -4.14 -3.01
CA ASP A 28 -0.51 -3.27 -2.26
C ASP A 28 -0.69 -1.90 -2.93
N VAL A 29 0.40 -1.30 -3.40
CA VAL A 29 0.38 -0.05 -4.17
C VAL A 29 -0.45 -0.22 -5.43
N SER A 30 -0.21 -1.27 -6.21
CA SER A 30 -0.96 -1.55 -7.45
C SER A 30 -2.46 -1.68 -7.20
N LYS A 31 -2.86 -2.47 -6.19
CA LYS A 31 -4.28 -2.63 -5.82
C LYS A 31 -4.90 -1.34 -5.32
N ALA A 32 -4.22 -0.60 -4.45
CA ALA A 32 -4.73 0.67 -3.93
C ALA A 32 -4.93 1.71 -5.04
N MET A 33 -3.98 1.81 -5.99
CA MET A 33 -4.08 2.70 -7.15
C MET A 33 -5.16 2.27 -8.13
N GLN A 34 -5.33 0.97 -8.37
CA GLN A 34 -6.44 0.44 -9.16
C GLN A 34 -7.78 0.83 -8.53
N SER A 35 -7.98 0.52 -7.24
CA SER A 35 -9.20 0.86 -6.52
C SER A 35 -9.48 2.37 -6.50
N PHE A 36 -8.43 3.20 -6.40
CA PHE A 36 -8.57 4.65 -6.50
C PHE A 36 -9.05 5.09 -7.88
N THR A 37 -8.51 4.50 -8.95
CA THR A 37 -8.94 4.77 -10.33
C THR A 37 -10.39 4.34 -10.56
N GLU A 38 -10.77 3.18 -10.05
CA GLU A 38 -12.16 2.69 -10.10
C GLU A 38 -13.12 3.62 -9.36
N GLU A 39 -12.72 4.12 -8.19
CA GLU A 39 -13.53 5.09 -7.42
C GLU A 39 -13.72 6.40 -8.20
N MET A 40 -12.64 6.95 -8.78
CA MET A 40 -12.73 8.15 -9.63
C MET A 40 -13.68 7.93 -10.81
N ASN A 41 -13.62 6.75 -11.44
CA ASN A 41 -14.46 6.39 -12.59
C ASN A 41 -15.95 6.26 -12.27
N LYS A 42 -16.35 6.12 -10.99
CA LYS A 42 -17.78 6.14 -10.61
C LYS A 42 -18.42 7.50 -10.88
N GLY A 43 -17.65 8.58 -10.87
CA GLY A 43 -18.09 9.92 -11.23
C GLY A 43 -18.04 10.24 -12.73
N ALA A 44 -17.55 9.32 -13.57
CA ALA A 44 -17.43 9.57 -15.00
C ALA A 44 -18.82 9.56 -15.69
N PRO A 45 -19.12 10.53 -16.56
CA PRO A 45 -20.43 10.64 -17.22
C PRO A 45 -20.66 9.56 -18.30
N SER A 46 -19.61 8.88 -18.75
CA SER A 46 -19.66 7.83 -19.76
C SER A 46 -18.45 6.91 -19.65
N GLU A 47 -18.53 5.74 -20.31
CA GLU A 47 -17.39 4.82 -20.41
C GLU A 47 -16.18 5.46 -21.10
N SER A 48 -16.41 6.27 -22.14
CA SER A 48 -15.36 6.97 -22.88
C SER A 48 -14.63 8.05 -22.06
N ALA A 49 -15.22 8.49 -20.95
CA ALA A 49 -14.62 9.46 -20.03
C ALA A 49 -13.84 8.81 -18.88
N ARG A 50 -13.81 7.47 -18.81
CA ARG A 50 -13.11 6.74 -17.74
C ARG A 50 -11.60 6.68 -18.00
N VAL A 51 -10.84 6.69 -16.92
CA VAL A 51 -9.42 6.39 -16.91
C VAL A 51 -9.24 4.86 -16.83
N VAL A 52 -8.45 4.28 -17.72
CA VAL A 52 -8.14 2.84 -17.65
C VAL A 52 -6.81 2.66 -16.93
N PHE A 53 -6.87 2.03 -15.76
CA PHE A 53 -5.68 1.63 -15.02
C PHE A 53 -4.93 0.52 -15.77
N ASN A 54 -3.62 0.68 -15.94
CA ASN A 54 -2.77 -0.35 -16.51
C ASN A 54 -1.82 -0.91 -15.45
N SER A 55 -1.07 -0.05 -14.76
CA SER A 55 -0.15 -0.47 -13.70
C SER A 55 0.19 0.65 -12.72
N ALA A 56 0.63 0.25 -11.53
CA ALA A 56 1.34 1.14 -10.62
C ALA A 56 2.49 0.39 -9.95
N LYS A 57 3.61 1.07 -9.76
CA LYS A 57 4.83 0.51 -9.17
C LYS A 57 5.35 1.44 -8.08
N LYS A 58 5.64 0.88 -6.91
CA LYS A 58 6.35 1.58 -5.84
C LYS A 58 7.78 1.87 -6.31
N ILE A 59 8.20 3.13 -6.20
CA ILE A 59 9.60 3.52 -6.42
C ILE A 59 10.31 3.56 -5.07
N ALA A 60 9.74 4.29 -4.10
CA ALA A 60 10.26 4.41 -2.75
C ALA A 60 9.15 4.88 -1.80
N CYS A 61 9.26 4.58 -0.50
CA CYS A 61 8.47 5.23 0.53
C CYS A 61 9.38 5.91 1.55
N LYS A 62 8.91 7.05 2.07
CA LYS A 62 9.46 7.71 3.24
C LYS A 62 9.00 6.97 4.50
N ASP A 63 9.64 7.30 5.62
CA ASP A 63 9.20 6.83 6.93
C ASP A 63 7.73 7.16 7.20
N LYS A 64 7.13 6.33 8.04
CA LYS A 64 5.74 6.42 8.42
C LYS A 64 5.44 7.77 9.07
N ASP A 65 4.37 8.42 8.61
CA ASP A 65 3.85 9.64 9.20
C ASP A 65 3.26 9.39 10.60
N SER A 66 3.11 10.46 11.36
CA SER A 66 2.53 10.44 12.71
C SER A 66 1.10 9.88 12.77
N ASP A 67 0.36 9.93 11.67
CA ASP A 67 -0.99 9.37 11.53
C ASP A 67 -1.00 7.93 10.99
N GLY A 68 0.17 7.29 10.86
CA GLY A 68 0.31 5.90 10.45
C GLY A 68 0.30 5.66 8.94
N GLY A 69 0.23 6.71 8.10
CA GLY A 69 0.37 6.56 6.65
C GLY A 69 1.83 6.59 6.17
N TYR A 70 2.06 6.11 4.95
CA TYR A 70 3.35 6.15 4.25
C TYR A 70 3.27 7.09 3.06
N ARG A 71 4.20 8.04 2.94
CA ARG A 71 4.37 8.81 1.70
C ARG A 71 5.24 8.02 0.74
N CYS A 72 4.66 7.55 -0.36
CA CYS A 72 5.34 6.76 -1.37
C CYS A 72 5.39 7.49 -2.70
N THR A 73 6.56 7.49 -3.32
CA THR A 73 6.72 7.82 -4.73
C THR A 73 6.34 6.60 -5.57
N VAL A 74 5.41 6.79 -6.50
CA VAL A 74 4.82 5.73 -7.31
C VAL A 74 4.87 6.13 -8.78
N GLU A 75 5.27 5.19 -9.63
CA GLU A 75 5.05 5.28 -11.07
C GLU A 75 3.65 4.74 -11.37
N TYR A 76 2.82 5.54 -12.03
CA TYR A 76 1.45 5.22 -12.40
C TYR A 76 1.31 5.29 -13.92
N ASN A 77 0.88 4.20 -14.53
CA ASN A 77 0.55 4.10 -15.94
C ASN A 77 -0.96 3.87 -16.11
N ALA A 78 -1.57 4.73 -16.93
CA ALA A 78 -2.98 4.64 -17.25
C ALA A 78 -3.28 5.23 -18.63
N LYS A 79 -4.38 4.79 -19.22
CA LYS A 79 -4.96 5.41 -20.42
C LYS A 79 -5.95 6.49 -20.00
N LEU A 80 -5.61 7.73 -20.31
CA LEU A 80 -6.48 8.88 -20.09
C LEU A 80 -7.45 9.06 -21.27
N PRO A 81 -8.68 9.52 -21.02
CA PRO A 81 -9.61 9.87 -22.09
C PRO A 81 -9.01 10.99 -22.96
N PHE A 82 -9.11 10.87 -24.28
CA PHE A 82 -8.58 11.79 -25.30
C PHE A 82 -7.05 11.95 -25.37
N LEU A 83 -6.30 11.71 -24.28
CA LEU A 83 -4.85 11.93 -24.20
C LEU A 83 -4.01 10.67 -24.38
N GLY A 84 -4.64 9.49 -24.45
CA GLY A 84 -3.99 8.21 -24.65
C GLY A 84 -3.28 7.68 -23.41
N GLU A 85 -2.38 6.73 -23.60
CA GLU A 85 -1.59 6.15 -22.52
C GLU A 85 -0.57 7.15 -21.97
N ARG A 86 -0.46 7.20 -20.64
CA ARG A 86 0.46 8.08 -19.91
C ARG A 86 1.09 7.34 -18.74
N THR A 87 2.38 7.53 -18.58
CA THR A 87 3.13 7.17 -17.38
C THR A 87 3.49 8.45 -16.63
N SER A 88 3.32 8.47 -15.31
CA SER A 88 3.66 9.60 -14.45
C SER A 88 4.20 9.13 -13.11
N THR A 89 5.13 9.89 -12.54
CA THR A 89 5.64 9.65 -11.19
C THR A 89 4.99 10.66 -10.24
N MET A 90 4.39 10.17 -9.15
CA MET A 90 3.69 11.00 -8.17
C MET A 90 3.97 10.54 -6.74
N GLU A 91 4.02 11.49 -5.80
CA GLU A 91 4.11 11.20 -4.37
C GLU A 91 2.70 11.15 -3.76
N LEU A 92 2.31 10.00 -3.25
CA LEU A 92 0.99 9.75 -2.68
C LEU A 92 1.10 9.20 -1.27
N LYS A 93 0.09 9.48 -0.46
CA LYS A 93 -0.02 8.92 0.88
C LYS A 93 -0.82 7.63 0.84
N PHE A 94 -0.22 6.55 1.34
CA PHE A 94 -0.83 5.24 1.50
C PHE A 94 -1.12 4.98 2.97
N PHE A 95 -2.34 4.53 3.29
CA PHE A 95 -2.73 4.23 4.66
C PHE A 95 -3.67 3.02 4.69
N LYS A 96 -3.70 2.30 5.81
CA LYS A 96 -4.65 1.21 6.01
C LYS A 96 -5.97 1.74 6.55
N PHE A 97 -7.06 1.36 5.90
CA PHE A 97 -8.43 1.55 6.39
C PHE A 97 -9.18 0.22 6.24
N GLU A 98 -9.74 -0.28 7.35
CA GLU A 98 -10.43 -1.58 7.40
C GLU A 98 -9.56 -2.73 6.84
N GLY A 99 -8.27 -2.73 7.17
CA GLY A 99 -7.31 -3.75 6.72
C GLY A 99 -6.91 -3.67 5.24
N LYS A 100 -7.39 -2.67 4.49
CA LYS A 100 -7.05 -2.45 3.08
C LYS A 100 -6.21 -1.19 2.91
N TRP A 101 -5.24 -1.24 2.01
CA TRP A 101 -4.50 -0.05 1.61
C TRP A 101 -5.39 0.88 0.79
N LYS A 102 -5.35 2.15 1.14
CA LYS A 102 -6.01 3.27 0.47
C LYS A 102 -4.97 4.32 0.15
N VAL A 103 -5.31 5.20 -0.80
CA VAL A 103 -4.41 6.25 -1.28
C VAL A 103 -5.10 7.60 -1.27
N SER A 104 -4.34 8.64 -0.95
CA SER A 104 -4.74 10.03 -1.06
C SER A 104 -3.59 10.89 -1.58
N PRO A 105 -3.88 12.09 -2.12
CA PRO A 105 -2.83 13.05 -2.43
C PRO A 105 -2.00 13.37 -1.18
N SER A 106 -0.68 13.43 -1.33
CA SER A 106 0.20 13.96 -0.29
C SER A 106 -0.03 15.47 -0.22
N LYS A 107 -0.59 15.98 0.88
CA LYS A 107 -0.70 17.42 1.13
C LYS A 107 0.67 18.04 1.36
#